data_AF-A0A9W6M8L9-F1
#
_entry.id   AF-A0A9W6M8L9-F1
#
_cell.length_a   1.000
_cell.length_b   1.000
_cell.length_c   1.000
_cell.angle_alpha   90.00
_cell.angle_beta   90.00
_cell.angle_gamma   90.00
#
_symmetry.space_group_name_H-M   'P 1'
#
loop_
_entity.id
_entity.type
_entity.pdbx_description
1 polymer ?
#
loop_
_entity_poly.entity_id
_entity_poly.type
_entity_poly.pdbx_seq_one_letter_code
_entity_poly.pdbx_strand_id
1 'polypeptide(L)'
;MGRLGQTWHMSFTVKSLVLVGCRGGAGHTHRLIRLRQYERSESDGTWERIQGDDEWFLRKTEEGVEQYPRPEFRCPKCKRERVYEHDVFQRELERAASDDGLLLI
;
A
#
# COMPACT_ATOMS: atom_id res chain seq x y z
N MET A 1 -4.02 -38.73 -29.87
CA MET A 1 -3.13 -37.63 -29.44
C MET A 1 -3.77 -36.31 -29.87
N GLY A 2 -4.32 -35.53 -28.95
CA GLY A 2 -4.99 -34.25 -29.25
C GLY A 2 -5.05 -33.41 -27.98
N ARG A 3 -4.46 -32.21 -28.04
CA ARG A 3 -4.12 -31.36 -26.89
C ARG A 3 -5.37 -30.85 -26.17
N LEU A 4 -5.48 -31.12 -24.87
CA LEU A 4 -6.37 -30.37 -23.98
C LEU A 4 -5.79 -28.96 -23.84
N GLY A 5 -6.46 -28.00 -24.47
CA GLY A 5 -6.13 -26.59 -24.39
C GLY A 5 -6.25 -26.13 -22.95
N GLN A 6 -5.10 -25.79 -22.35
CA GLN A 6 -5.05 -25.07 -21.09
C GLN A 6 -5.69 -23.71 -21.34
N THR A 7 -6.89 -23.50 -20.82
CA THR A 7 -7.50 -22.18 -20.70
C THR A 7 -6.69 -21.41 -19.67
N TRP A 8 -5.75 -20.61 -20.17
CA TRP A 8 -5.10 -19.58 -19.38
C TRP A 8 -6.19 -18.58 -18.98
N HIS A 9 -6.67 -18.66 -17.74
CA HIS A 9 -7.29 -17.52 -17.10
C HIS A 9 -6.21 -16.46 -17.00
N MET A 10 -6.10 -15.61 -18.02
CA MET A 10 -5.47 -14.31 -17.84
C MET A 10 -6.39 -13.56 -16.88
N SER A 11 -6.15 -13.73 -15.57
CA SER A 11 -6.64 -12.80 -14.57
C SER A 11 -6.14 -11.43 -15.02
N PHE A 12 -7.08 -10.62 -15.50
CA PHE A 12 -6.84 -9.20 -15.68
C PHE A 12 -6.67 -8.63 -14.27
N THR A 13 -5.46 -8.72 -13.73
CA THR A 13 -5.13 -8.10 -12.46
C THR A 13 -5.34 -6.61 -12.64
N VAL A 14 -6.42 -6.08 -12.08
CA VAL A 14 -6.59 -4.64 -11.89
C VAL A 14 -5.56 -4.30 -10.82
N LYS A 15 -4.32 -4.07 -11.23
CA LYS A 15 -3.21 -3.69 -10.34
C LYS A 15 -3.44 -2.27 -9.86
N SER A 16 -4.38 -2.09 -8.94
CA SER A 16 -4.61 -0.85 -8.25
C SER A 16 -3.41 -0.62 -7.34
N LEU A 17 -2.54 0.30 -7.75
CA LEU A 17 -1.25 0.59 -7.14
C LEU A 17 -1.33 1.98 -6.51
N VAL A 18 -0.97 2.09 -5.23
CA VAL A 18 -0.96 3.37 -4.51
C VAL A 18 0.47 3.72 -4.09
N LEU A 19 0.88 4.94 -4.43
CA LEU A 19 2.13 5.53 -4.02
C LEU A 19 1.91 6.38 -2.77
N VAL A 20 2.64 6.12 -1.69
CA VAL A 20 2.70 7.03 -0.54
C VAL A 20 3.92 7.94 -0.71
N GLY A 21 3.70 9.24 -0.72
CA GLY A 21 4.76 10.22 -0.93
C GLY A 21 4.60 11.51 -0.14
N CYS A 22 5.66 12.30 -0.07
CA CYS A 22 5.60 13.65 0.47
C CYS A 22 5.63 14.65 -0.69
N ARG A 23 4.60 15.51 -0.79
CA ARG A 23 4.50 16.57 -1.82
C ARG A 23 5.54 17.67 -1.71
N GLY A 24 6.37 17.65 -0.66
CA GLY A 24 7.32 18.71 -0.38
C GLY A 24 6.76 19.81 0.50
N GLY A 25 7.69 20.68 0.87
CA GLY A 25 7.56 21.81 1.80
C GLY A 25 8.86 22.61 1.75
N ALA A 26 9.15 23.41 2.78
CA ALA A 26 10.37 24.22 2.81
C ALA A 26 11.68 23.40 2.67
N GLY A 27 11.68 22.10 3.01
CA GLY A 27 12.87 21.23 2.98
C GLY A 27 13.12 20.45 1.68
N HIS A 28 12.15 20.38 0.75
CA HIS A 28 12.38 19.93 -0.63
C HIS A 28 11.23 20.45 -1.51
N THR A 29 11.53 21.46 -2.31
CA THR A 29 10.58 22.09 -3.22
C THR A 29 10.66 21.36 -4.56
N HIS A 30 9.53 21.02 -5.17
CA HIS A 30 9.37 20.53 -6.56
C HIS A 30 9.57 19.04 -6.88
N ARG A 31 9.94 18.16 -5.95
CA ARG A 31 10.03 16.71 -6.25
C ARG A 31 9.29 15.89 -5.21
N LEU A 32 8.29 15.14 -5.66
CA LEU A 32 7.60 14.12 -4.87
C LEU A 32 8.64 13.12 -4.37
N ILE A 33 8.75 12.98 -3.05
CA ILE A 33 9.58 11.93 -2.47
C ILE A 33 8.68 10.73 -2.26
N ARG A 34 8.97 9.66 -2.99
CA ARG A 34 8.35 8.36 -2.78
C ARG A 34 8.83 7.79 -1.44
N LEU A 35 7.87 7.50 -0.57
CA LEU A 35 8.15 6.88 0.72
C LEU A 35 7.90 5.38 0.64
N ARG A 36 6.73 4.97 0.15
CA ARG A 36 6.28 3.56 0.08
C ARG A 36 5.34 3.34 -1.10
N GLN A 37 5.12 2.07 -1.48
CA GLN A 37 4.17 1.69 -2.53
C GLN A 37 3.36 0.48 -2.05
N TYR A 38 2.07 0.50 -2.33
CA TYR A 38 1.10 -0.52 -1.97
C TYR A 38 0.35 -1.03 -3.21
N GLU A 39 -0.04 -2.29 -3.19
CA GLU A 39 -0.85 -2.98 -4.20
C GLU A 39 -2.06 -3.59 -3.50
N ARG A 40 -3.17 -3.73 -4.23
CA ARG A 40 -4.36 -4.40 -3.72
C ARG A 40 -4.20 -5.93 -3.82
N SER A 41 -4.31 -6.63 -2.69
CA SER A 41 -4.41 -8.08 -2.62
C SER A 41 -5.72 -8.55 -3.26
N GLU A 42 -5.63 -9.46 -4.23
CA GLU A 42 -6.81 -10.10 -4.82
C GLU A 42 -7.38 -11.20 -3.91
N SER A 43 -6.57 -11.77 -3.01
CA SER A 43 -6.95 -12.87 -2.13
C SER A 43 -7.78 -12.40 -0.94
N ASP A 44 -7.32 -11.35 -0.27
CA ASP A 44 -7.89 -10.90 1.01
C ASP A 44 -8.58 -9.54 0.92
N GLY A 45 -8.52 -8.87 -0.24
CA GLY A 45 -9.13 -7.55 -0.41
C GLY A 45 -8.54 -6.51 0.54
N THR A 46 -7.24 -6.57 0.77
CA THR A 46 -6.48 -5.63 1.61
C THR A 46 -5.38 -4.96 0.79
N TRP A 47 -4.91 -3.80 1.23
CA TRP A 47 -3.76 -3.14 0.62
C TRP A 47 -2.47 -3.63 1.26
N GLU A 48 -1.56 -4.08 0.39
CA GLU A 48 -0.35 -4.80 0.69
C GLU A 48 0.87 -3.99 0.25
N ARG A 49 1.93 -3.99 1.05
CA ARG A 49 3.13 -3.24 0.71
C ARG A 49 3.97 -4.03 -0.30
N ILE A 50 4.48 -3.33 -1.32
CA ILE A 50 5.23 -3.99 -2.41
C ILE A 50 6.72 -4.18 -2.08
N GLN A 51 7.33 -3.34 -1.21
CA GLN A 51 8.77 -3.43 -0.88
C GLN A 51 9.15 -2.97 0.54
N GLY A 52 9.92 -3.81 1.26
CA GLY A 52 10.68 -3.55 2.50
C GLY A 52 10.20 -4.35 3.71
N ASP A 53 11.12 -4.67 4.62
CA ASP A 53 10.95 -5.68 5.69
C ASP A 53 10.08 -5.28 6.90
N ASP A 54 9.95 -3.99 7.20
CA ASP A 54 9.24 -3.56 8.42
C ASP A 54 7.79 -3.13 8.16
N GLU A 55 6.90 -3.63 9.02
CA GLU A 55 5.45 -3.42 9.16
C GLU A 55 4.53 -4.08 8.14
N TRP A 56 3.79 -5.10 8.60
CA TRP A 56 2.69 -5.68 7.84
C TRP A 56 1.73 -6.57 8.66
N PHE A 57 0.44 -6.36 8.38
CA PHE A 57 -0.79 -7.14 8.60
C PHE A 57 -1.46 -7.18 9.96
N LEU A 58 -2.71 -6.71 10.06
CA LEU A 58 -3.67 -7.20 11.06
C LEU A 58 -4.14 -8.61 10.63
N ARG A 59 -3.34 -9.65 10.85
CA ARG A 59 -3.73 -11.03 10.54
C ARG A 59 -4.64 -11.55 11.65
N LYS A 60 -5.86 -11.95 11.28
CA LYS A 60 -6.65 -12.88 12.09
C LYS A 60 -6.03 -14.27 11.90
N THR A 61 -5.38 -14.79 12.92
CA THR A 61 -4.92 -16.19 12.95
C THR A 61 -5.95 -17.03 13.70
N GLU A 62 -5.85 -18.36 13.62
CA GLU A 62 -6.66 -19.25 14.47
C GLU A 62 -6.43 -19.02 15.97
N GLU A 63 -5.32 -18.36 16.32
CA GLU A 63 -4.88 -18.05 17.68
C GLU A 63 -5.32 -16.67 18.18
N GLY A 64 -5.91 -15.82 17.32
CA GLY A 64 -6.48 -14.54 17.70
C GLY A 64 -6.17 -13.37 16.76
N VAL A 65 -6.26 -12.16 17.32
CA VAL A 65 -5.90 -10.92 16.63
C VAL A 65 -4.48 -10.54 17.03
N GLU A 66 -3.51 -10.74 16.14
CA GLU A 66 -2.18 -10.18 16.35
C GLU A 66 -2.21 -8.67 16.06
N GLN A 67 -1.71 -7.87 17.02
CA GLN A 67 -1.56 -6.43 16.87
C GLN A 67 -0.15 -6.13 16.36
N TYR A 68 -0.08 -5.46 15.23
CA TYR A 68 1.18 -5.11 14.56
C TYR A 68 1.45 -3.61 14.67
N PRO A 69 2.67 -3.15 14.34
CA PRO A 69 3.03 -1.75 14.49
C PRO A 69 2.19 -0.84 13.57
N ARG A 70 2.15 0.45 13.92
CA ARG A 70 1.33 1.45 13.23
C ARG A 70 2.10 2.05 12.05
N PRO A 71 1.52 2.07 10.83
CA PRO A 71 2.20 2.58 9.64
C PRO A 71 2.77 3.99 9.87
N GLU A 72 4.09 4.07 10.02
CA GLU A 72 4.80 5.33 10.20
C GLU A 72 5.54 5.73 8.92
N PHE A 73 5.26 6.95 8.46
CA PHE A 73 5.91 7.53 7.30
C PHE A 73 6.64 8.80 7.70
N ARG A 74 7.97 8.80 7.54
CA ARG A 74 8.80 9.97 7.77
C ARG A 74 9.49 10.44 6.50
N CYS A 75 9.20 11.67 6.09
CA CYS A 75 9.92 12.28 4.98
C CYS A 75 11.36 12.62 5.40
N PRO A 76 12.39 12.07 4.73
CA PRO A 76 13.79 12.29 5.12
C PRO A 76 14.25 13.75 4.97
N LYS A 77 13.59 14.51 4.08
CA LYS A 77 13.91 15.90 3.74
C LYS A 77 13.04 16.92 4.49
N CYS A 78 11.72 16.77 4.44
CA CYS A 78 10.80 17.68 5.16
C CYS A 78 10.69 17.38 6.66
N LYS A 79 11.17 16.21 7.12
CA LYS A 79 10.98 15.70 8.48
C LYS A 79 9.52 15.56 8.93
N ARG A 80 8.54 15.79 8.04
CA ARG A 80 7.13 15.46 8.25
C ARG A 80 6.99 13.98 8.55
N GLU A 81 6.27 13.70 9.60
CA GLU A 81 5.92 12.36 10.04
C GLU A 81 4.40 12.20 10.00
N ARG A 82 3.94 11.01 9.65
CA ARG A 82 2.53 10.67 9.71
C ARG A 82 2.41 9.22 10.13
N VAL A 83 1.66 9.02 11.21
CA VAL A 83 1.35 7.70 11.76
C VAL A 83 -0.14 7.48 11.54
N TYR A 84 -0.50 6.29 11.08
CA TYR A 84 -1.89 5.91 10.87
C TYR A 84 -2.25 4.70 11.73
N GLU A 85 -3.51 4.64 12.15
CA GLU A 85 -4.10 3.37 12.58
C GLU A 85 -4.35 2.51 11.32
N HIS A 86 -4.19 1.18 11.43
CA HIS A 86 -4.25 0.27 10.28
C HIS A 86 -5.52 0.43 9.43
N ASP A 87 -6.70 0.38 10.05
CA ASP A 87 -7.98 0.46 9.33
C ASP A 87 -8.25 1.86 8.76
N VAL A 88 -7.66 2.89 9.36
CA VAL A 88 -7.67 4.23 8.79
C VAL A 88 -6.79 4.25 7.54
N PHE A 89 -5.60 3.68 7.63
CA PHE A 89 -4.66 3.63 6.53
C PHE A 89 -5.19 2.83 5.32
N GLN A 90 -5.81 1.67 5.55
CA GLN A 90 -6.46 0.88 4.49
C GLN A 90 -7.53 1.69 3.74
N ARG A 91 -8.34 2.47 4.47
CA ARG A 91 -9.34 3.37 3.85
C ARG A 91 -8.71 4.51 3.08
N GLU A 92 -7.61 5.07 3.56
CA GLU A 92 -6.89 6.13 2.88
C GLU A 92 -6.22 5.62 1.59
N LEU A 93 -5.69 4.39 1.59
CA LEU A 93 -5.19 3.73 0.38
C LEU A 93 -6.32 3.45 -0.61
N GLU A 94 -7.46 2.94 -0.15
CA GLU A 94 -8.64 2.71 -1.00
C GLU A 94 -9.13 4.01 -1.67
N ARG A 95 -9.17 5.11 -0.92
CA ARG A 95 -9.49 6.43 -1.44
C ARG A 95 -8.48 6.90 -2.47
N ALA A 96 -7.18 6.81 -2.16
CA ALA A 96 -6.13 7.21 -3.08
C ALA A 96 -6.16 6.39 -4.37
N ALA A 97 -6.46 5.09 -4.28
CA ALA A 97 -6.59 4.21 -5.45
C ALA A 97 -7.77 4.57 -6.35
N SER A 98 -8.83 5.11 -5.77
CA SER A 98 -10.02 5.58 -6.50
C SER A 98 -9.84 6.97 -7.13
N ASP A 99 -8.79 7.70 -6.74
CA ASP A 99 -8.48 9.04 -7.23
C ASP A 99 -7.30 8.97 -8.23
N ASP A 100 -6.11 9.45 -7.86
CA ASP A 100 -4.91 9.51 -8.71
C ASP A 100 -3.83 8.46 -8.37
N GLY A 101 -4.10 7.56 -7.43
CA GLY A 101 -3.17 6.54 -6.95
C GLY A 101 -2.06 7.09 -6.04
N LEU A 102 -2.28 8.26 -5.43
CA LEU A 102 -1.28 8.95 -4.61
C LEU A 102 -1.81 9.32 -3.23
N LEU A 103 -1.18 8.80 -2.18
CA LEU A 103 -1.40 9.23 -0.81
C LEU A 103 -0.28 10.17 -0.36
N LEU A 104 -0.65 11.40 0.04
CA LEU A 104 0.30 12.41 0.46
C LEU A 104 0.38 12.55 1.99
N ILE A 105 1.60 12.56 2.52
CA ILE A 105 1.89 12.90 3.93
C ILE A 105 2.36 14.34 4.13
#